data_AF-A0AA35XCQ7-F1
#
_entry.id   AF-A0AA35XCQ7-F1
#
_cell.length_a   1.000
_cell.length_b   1.000
_cell.length_c   1.000
_cell.angle_alpha   90.00
_cell.angle_beta   90.00
_cell.angle_gamma   90.00
#
_symmetry.space_group_name_H-M   'P 1'
#
loop_
_entity.id
_entity.type
_entity.pdbx_description
1 polymer ?
#
loop_
_entity_poly.entity_id
_entity_poly.type
_entity_poly.pdbx_seq_one_letter_code
_entity_poly.pdbx_strand_id
1 'polypeptide(L)' 'MAKGAGYLSAYNFDDLEDFATSIEDIMQEDGPILIAIKVQPEIENLPIGLRERRVTRSRAETIKDLREELGIGA' A
#
# COMPACT_ATOMS: atom_id res chain seq x y z
N MET A 1 -11.63 -4.42 13.17
CA MET A 1 -11.39 -2.98 12.91
C MET A 1 -11.92 -2.56 11.55
N ALA A 2 -11.49 -3.17 10.44
CA ALA A 2 -11.90 -2.79 9.07
C ALA A 2 -13.42 -2.67 8.83
N LYS A 3 -14.23 -3.67 9.22
CA LYS A 3 -15.69 -3.61 9.07
C LYS A 3 -16.34 -2.43 9.81
N GLY A 4 -15.74 -1.98 10.91
CA GLY A 4 -16.20 -0.81 11.66
C GLY A 4 -15.79 0.54 11.06
N ALA A 5 -14.90 0.53 10.05
CA ALA A 5 -14.42 1.71 9.33
C ALA A 5 -15.06 1.88 7.94
N GLY A 6 -16.06 1.06 7.60
CA GLY A 6 -16.81 1.16 6.33
C GLY A 6 -16.29 0.29 5.19
N TYR A 7 -15.33 -0.62 5.45
CA TYR A 7 -14.96 -1.65 4.47
C TYR A 7 -16.04 -2.73 4.39
N LEU A 8 -16.42 -3.12 3.17
CA LEU A 8 -17.45 -4.13 2.94
C LEU A 8 -16.97 -5.52 3.35
N SER A 9 -15.77 -5.88 2.90
CA SER A 9 -15.08 -7.12 3.24
C SER A 9 -13.73 -6.84 3.89
N ALA A 10 -13.27 -7.78 4.71
CA ALA A 10 -11.98 -7.71 5.35
C ALA A 10 -11.36 -9.10 5.47
N TYR A 11 -10.16 -9.27 4.92
CA TYR A 11 -9.41 -10.53 4.87
C TYR A 11 -8.07 -10.40 5.59
N ASN A 12 -7.61 -11.50 6.16
CA ASN A 12 -6.33 -11.58 6.85
C ASN A 12 -5.59 -12.84 6.42
N PHE A 13 -4.36 -12.68 5.92
CA PHE A 13 -3.48 -13.75 5.49
C PHE A 13 -2.18 -13.73 6.30
N ASP A 14 -1.75 -14.89 6.76
CA ASP A 14 -0.42 -15.12 7.36
C ASP A 14 0.49 -16.02 6.49
N ASP A 15 -0.10 -16.72 5.53
CA ASP A 15 0.60 -17.43 4.45
C ASP A 15 0.42 -16.69 3.10
N LEU A 16 1.52 -16.63 2.34
CA LEU A 16 1.55 -16.04 1.01
C LEU A 16 0.85 -16.94 -0.02
N GLU A 17 0.88 -18.27 0.15
CA GLU A 17 0.23 -19.21 -0.77
C GLU A 17 -1.30 -19.10 -0.72
N ASP A 18 -1.86 -18.98 0.49
CA ASP A 18 -3.30 -18.74 0.69
C ASP A 18 -3.74 -17.39 0.11
N PHE A 19 -2.90 -16.36 0.25
CA PHE A 19 -3.16 -15.07 -0.39
C PHE A 19 -3.16 -15.20 -1.92
N ALA A 20 -2.15 -15.85 -2.50
CA ALA A 20 -2.01 -15.97 -3.95
C ALA A 20 -3.17 -16.76 -4.60
N THR A 21 -3.73 -17.73 -3.90
CA THR A 21 -4.87 -18.52 -4.39
C THR A 21 -6.21 -17.81 -4.23
N SER A 22 -6.34 -16.93 -3.22
CA SER A 22 -7.61 -16.26 -2.90
C SER A 22 -7.76 -14.87 -3.52
N ILE A 23 -6.66 -14.22 -3.93
CA ILE A 23 -6.67 -12.81 -4.33
C ILE A 23 -7.48 -12.55 -5.59
N GLU A 24 -7.50 -13.49 -6.54
CA GLU A 24 -8.24 -13.32 -7.80
C GLU A 24 -9.75 -13.18 -7.54
N ASP A 25 -10.30 -14.04 -6.69
CA ASP A 25 -11.72 -14.00 -6.31
C ASP A 25 -12.03 -12.74 -5.49
N ILE A 26 -11.16 -12.37 -4.55
CA ILE A 26 -11.33 -11.18 -3.72
C ILE A 26 -11.33 -9.89 -4.57
N MET A 27 -10.55 -9.85 -5.65
CA MET A 27 -10.53 -8.70 -6.57
C MET A 27 -11.82 -8.56 -7.40
N GLN A 28 -12.64 -9.61 -7.50
CA GLN A 28 -13.94 -9.57 -8.18
C GLN A 28 -15.09 -9.18 -7.25
N GLU A 29 -14.86 -9.15 -5.94
CA GLU A 29 -15.87 -8.70 -4.97
C GLU A 29 -16.12 -7.20 -5.09
N ASP A 30 -17.38 -6.81 -4.92
CA ASP A 30 -17.77 -5.41 -4.96
C ASP A 30 -17.37 -4.66 -3.68
N GLY A 31 -16.98 -3.39 -3.83
CA GLY A 31 -16.81 -2.46 -2.72
C GLY A 31 -15.39 -2.36 -2.14
N PRO A 32 -15.20 -1.50 -1.14
CA PRO A 32 -13.89 -1.31 -0.52
C PRO A 32 -13.56 -2.53 0.36
N ILE A 33 -12.47 -3.21 0.02
CA ILE A 33 -11.99 -4.40 0.73
C ILE A 33 -10.66 -4.10 1.38
N LEU A 34 -10.52 -4.49 2.65
CA LEU A 34 -9.25 -4.43 3.35
C LEU A 34 -8.60 -5.81 3.39
N ILE A 35 -7.35 -5.91 2.93
CA ILE A 35 -6.55 -7.13 3.03
C ILE A 35 -5.36 -6.86 3.94
N ALA A 36 -5.27 -7.58 5.05
CA ALA A 36 -4.13 -7.56 5.96
C ALA A 36 -3.24 -8.78 5.68
N ILE A 37 -1.95 -8.56 5.42
CA ILE A 37 -0.99 -9.64 5.15
C ILE A 37 0.16 -9.51 6.14
N LYS A 38 0.47 -10.60 6.83
CA LYS A 38 1.67 -10.68 7.68
C LYS A 38 2.86 -11.12 6.83
N VAL A 39 3.86 -10.25 6.72
CA VAL A 39 5.10 -10.54 5.98
C VAL A 39 6.31 -10.54 6.90
N GLN A 40 7.32 -11.34 6.56
CA GLN A 40 8.63 -11.24 7.21
C GLN A 40 9.35 -10.00 6.65
N PRO A 41 9.86 -9.11 7.51
CA PRO A 41 10.56 -7.92 7.04
C PRO A 41 11.92 -8.30 6.45
N GLU A 42 12.26 -7.71 5.31
CA GLU A 42 13.63 -7.75 4.80
C GLU A 42 14.51 -6.82 5.64
N ILE A 43 15.54 -7.37 6.28
CA ILE A 43 16.45 -6.61 7.15
C ILE A 43 17.63 -6.11 6.33
N GLU A 44 17.75 -4.78 6.21
CA GLU A 44 18.92 -4.15 5.62
C GLU A 44 20.02 -3.95 6.68
N ASN A 45 21.07 -4.77 6.61
CA ASN A 45 22.22 -4.74 7.53
C ASN A 45 23.28 -3.68 7.19
N LEU A 46 22.91 -2.65 6.42
CA LEU A 46 23.78 -1.53 6.10
C LEU A 46 23.59 -0.39 7.11
N PRO A 47 24.68 0.30 7.51
CA PRO A 47 24.59 1.57 8.22
C PRO A 47 23.70 2.55 7.47
N ILE A 48 22.93 3.39 8.18
CA ILE A 48 21.93 4.29 7.58
C ILE A 48 22.46 5.14 6.41
N GLY A 49 23.73 5.55 6.46
CA GLY A 49 24.36 6.37 5.42
C GLY A 49 24.75 5.62 4.14
N LEU A 50 24.73 4.28 4.16
CA LEU A 50 25.04 3.41 3.02
C LEU A 50 23.80 2.74 2.43
N ARG A 51 22.61 2.97 3.03
CA ARG A 51 21.35 2.43 2.54
C ARG A 51 20.91 3.11 1.26
N GLU A 52 20.32 2.36 0.34
CA GLU A 52 19.71 2.97 -0.85
C GLU A 52 18.50 3.81 -0.43
N ARG A 53 18.57 5.11 -0.71
CA ARG A 53 17.44 6.01 -0.48
C ARG A 53 16.37 5.73 -1.52
N ARG A 54 15.37 4.93 -1.16
CA ARG A 54 14.15 4.74 -1.96
C ARG A 54 13.32 6.02 -1.91
N VAL A 55 13.45 6.87 -2.92
CA VAL A 55 12.58 8.04 -3.09
C VAL A 55 11.27 7.54 -3.70
N THR A 56 10.18 7.60 -2.94
CA THR A 56 8.87 7.05 -3.36
C THR A 56 8.10 7.95 -4.33
N ARG A 57 8.52 9.22 -4.49
CA ARG A 57 7.91 10.20 -5.40
C ARG A 57 8.98 11.09 -6.01
N SER A 58 8.91 11.34 -7.30
CA SER A 58 9.79 12.31 -7.95
C SER A 58 9.49 13.74 -7.47
N ARG A 59 10.47 14.64 -7.62
CA ARG A 59 10.27 16.07 -7.34
C ARG A 59 9.20 16.68 -8.22
N ALA A 60 9.10 16.23 -9.48
CA ALA A 60 8.13 16.72 -10.44
C ALA A 60 6.69 16.36 -10.01
N GLU A 61 6.47 15.10 -9.61
CA GLU A 61 5.19 14.64 -9.04
C GLU A 61 4.83 15.43 -7.79
N THR A 62 5.78 15.59 -6.86
CA THR A 62 5.56 16.35 -5.63
C THR A 62 5.14 17.81 -5.91
N ILE A 63 5.77 18.46 -6.88
CA ILE A 63 5.44 19.84 -7.27
C ILE A 63 4.07 19.90 -7.96
N LYS A 64 3.75 18.92 -8.80
CA LYS A 64 2.45 18.83 -9.46
C LYS A 64 1.32 18.68 -8.43
N ASP A 65 1.42 17.69 -7.55
CA ASP A 65 0.42 17.40 -6.53
C ASP A 65 0.20 18.62 -5.62
N LEU A 66 1.29 19.28 -5.19
CA LEU A 66 1.21 20.47 -4.35
C LEU A 66 0.52 21.65 -5.06
N ARG A 67 0.73 21.83 -6.37
CA ARG A 67 0.07 22.88 -7.15
C ARG A 67 -1.42 22.60 -7.33
N GLU A 68 -1.79 21.34 -7.53
CA GLU A 68 -3.19 20.91 -7.59
C GLU A 68 -3.89 21.13 -6.25
N GLU A 69 -3.27 20.74 -5.13
CA GLU A 69 -3.82 20.94 -3.78
C GLU A 69 -4.01 22.43 -3.43
N LEU A 70 -3.06 23.29 -3.84
CA LEU A 70 -3.13 24.74 -3.61
C LEU A 70 -4.04 25.48 -4.61
N GLY A 71 -4.60 24.80 -5.61
CA GLY A 71 -5.45 25.42 -6.64
C GLY A 71 -4.69 26.39 -7.57
N ILE A 72 -3.38 26.19 -7.72
CA ILE A 72 -2.48 27.01 -8.58
C ILE A 72 -2.14 26.23 -9.88
N GLY A 73 -2.81 25.11 -10.13
CA GLY A 73 -2.70 24.36 -11.38
C GLY A 73 -3.27 25.17 -12.55
N ALA A 74 -2.44 25.40 -13.58
CA ALA A 74 -2.86 25.99 -14.85
C ALA A 74 -3.66 24.98 -15.69
#